data_AF-A0A8S0FDX9-F1
#
_entry.id   AF-A0A8S0FDX9-F1
#
_cell.length_a   1.000
_cell.length_b   1.000
_cell.length_c   1.000
_cell.angle_alpha   90.00
_cell.angle_beta   90.00
_cell.angle_gamma   90.00
#
_symmetry.space_group_name_H-M   'P 1'
#
loop_
_entity.id
_entity.type
_entity.pdbx_description
1 polymer ?
#
loop_
_entity_poly.entity_id
_entity_poly.type
_entity_poly.pdbx_seq_one_letter_code
_entity_poly.pdbx_strand_id
1 'polypeptide(L)'
;MNEAERCDRISLMHAGKVLASGTPQELVEKRGAASLEEAFIAYLQEAAGQSNEAEAPPVVHDTTHAPRQGFSLRRLFSYSRREALELRRDPVRSTLALMGTVILMLIMGYGISMDVENLRFAVLDRDQTVSSQAWTLNLSGSRYFIEQPPLTSYDELDRRIAACGRYHGGN
;
A
#
# COMPACT_ATOMS: atom_id res chain seq x y z
N MET A 1 24.66 -23.28 16.00
CA MET A 1 24.72 -21.81 15.80
C MET A 1 25.58 -21.47 14.56
N ASN A 2 25.05 -21.57 13.33
CA ASN A 2 25.89 -21.68 12.11
C ASN A 2 26.06 -20.38 11.28
N GLU A 3 25.14 -19.42 11.43
CA GLU A 3 25.20 -18.15 10.66
C GLU A 3 26.34 -17.22 11.16
N ALA A 4 26.60 -17.21 12.47
CA ALA A 4 27.63 -16.37 13.08
C ALA A 4 29.06 -16.75 12.66
N GLU A 5 29.27 -17.97 12.17
CA GLU A 5 30.55 -18.43 11.63
C GLU A 5 30.88 -17.80 10.27
N ARG A 6 29.87 -17.24 9.58
CA ARG A 6 30.01 -16.59 8.26
C ARG A 6 30.25 -15.09 8.35
N CYS A 7 30.22 -14.53 9.56
CA CYS A 7 30.44 -13.10 9.77
C CYS A 7 31.94 -12.79 9.81
N ASP A 8 32.35 -11.70 9.14
CA ASP A 8 33.74 -11.23 9.16
C ASP A 8 34.20 -10.88 10.58
N ARG A 9 33.28 -10.41 11.44
CA ARG A 9 33.51 -10.10 12.86
C ARG A 9 32.27 -10.32 13.68
N ILE A 10 32.46 -10.78 14.91
CA ILE A 10 31.39 -10.97 15.90
C ILE A 10 31.81 -10.42 17.27
N SER A 11 30.83 -10.06 18.08
CA SER A 11 31.02 -9.60 19.47
C SER A 11 30.09 -10.38 20.39
N LEU A 12 30.66 -11.00 21.43
CA LEU A 12 29.92 -11.73 22.45
C LEU A 12 29.60 -10.78 23.60
N MET A 13 28.34 -10.76 24.07
CA MET A 13 27.87 -9.82 25.09
C MET A 13 27.09 -10.53 26.21
N HIS A 14 27.28 -10.07 27.45
CA HIS A 14 26.49 -10.48 28.61
C HIS A 14 26.21 -9.27 29.52
N ALA A 15 24.97 -9.12 29.99
CA ALA A 15 24.52 -7.99 30.81
C ALA A 15 24.92 -6.59 30.27
N GLY A 16 24.91 -6.42 28.94
CA GLY A 16 25.26 -5.16 28.28
C GLY A 16 26.76 -4.87 28.17
N LYS A 17 27.64 -5.78 28.64
CA LYS A 17 29.09 -5.68 28.49
C LYS A 17 29.57 -6.59 27.38
N VAL A 18 30.53 -6.10 26.58
CA VAL A 18 31.21 -6.91 25.56
C VAL A 18 32.25 -7.78 26.25
N LEU A 19 32.09 -9.11 26.14
CA LEU A 19 32.98 -10.11 26.72
C LEU A 19 34.21 -10.33 25.83
N ALA A 20 33.99 -10.42 24.52
CA ALA A 20 35.05 -10.54 23.53
C ALA A 20 34.55 -10.12 22.14
N SER A 21 35.46 -9.65 21.29
CA SER A 21 35.19 -9.30 19.90
C SER A 21 36.36 -9.73 19.03
N GLY A 22 36.06 -10.23 17.84
CA GLY A 22 37.05 -10.75 16.91
C GLY A 22 36.41 -11.48 15.74
N THR A 23 37.22 -12.16 14.93
CA THR A 23 36.69 -13.11 13.96
C THR A 23 36.20 -14.37 14.69
N PRO A 24 35.28 -15.16 14.09
CA PRO A 24 34.82 -16.42 14.68
C PRO A 24 35.97 -17.38 15.00
N GLN A 25 36.93 -17.52 14.08
CA GLN A 25 38.10 -18.38 14.25
C GLN A 25 39.00 -17.91 15.41
N GLU A 26 39.28 -16.60 15.50
CA GLU A 26 40.08 -16.05 16.60
C GLU A 26 39.45 -16.30 17.98
N LEU A 27 38.12 -16.25 18.07
CA LEU A 27 37.39 -16.48 19.33
C LEU A 27 37.43 -17.95 19.74
N VAL A 28 37.38 -18.87 18.78
CA VAL A 28 37.53 -20.31 19.00
C VAL A 28 38.96 -20.65 19.42
N GLU A 29 39.97 -20.13 18.70
CA GLU A 29 41.39 -20.35 19.01
C GLU A 29 41.76 -19.80 20.39
N LYS A 30 41.34 -18.58 20.73
CA LYS A 30 41.62 -17.96 22.05
C LYS A 30 41.06 -18.76 23.22
N ARG A 31 39.99 -19.52 23.00
CA ARG A 31 39.35 -20.36 24.02
C ARG A 31 39.72 -21.84 23.93
N GLY A 32 40.37 -22.27 22.84
CA GLY A 32 40.68 -23.68 22.60
C GLY A 32 39.43 -24.56 22.48
N ALA A 33 38.33 -24.02 21.99
CA ALA A 33 37.06 -24.74 21.85
C ALA A 33 37.01 -25.52 20.52
N ALA A 34 36.15 -26.53 20.40
CA ALA A 34 35.97 -27.27 19.14
C ALA A 34 35.02 -26.54 18.18
N SER A 35 34.21 -25.60 18.68
CA SER A 35 33.27 -24.81 17.88
C SER A 35 33.04 -23.41 18.44
N LEU A 36 32.46 -22.52 17.62
CA LEU A 36 32.08 -21.17 18.05
C LEU A 36 31.05 -21.19 19.18
N GLU A 37 30.14 -22.16 19.15
CA GLU A 37 29.10 -22.35 20.16
C GLU A 37 29.71 -22.73 21.52
N GLU A 38 30.68 -23.64 21.54
CA GLU A 38 31.42 -24.00 22.75
C GLU A 38 32.24 -22.83 23.30
N ALA A 39 32.92 -22.07 22.42
CA ALA A 39 33.64 -20.86 22.82
C ALA A 39 32.67 -19.86 23.47
N PHE A 40 31.48 -19.66 22.89
CA PHE A 40 30.45 -18.79 23.44
C PHE A 40 29.95 -19.24 24.82
N ILE A 41 29.63 -20.52 25.00
CA ILE A 41 29.19 -21.07 26.28
C ILE A 41 30.28 -20.87 27.34
N ALA A 42 31.55 -21.12 26.99
CA ALA A 42 32.67 -20.88 27.89
C ALA A 42 32.80 -19.40 28.31
N TYR A 43 32.63 -18.46 27.36
CA TYR A 43 32.61 -17.02 27.67
C TYR A 43 31.46 -16.64 28.61
N LEU A 44 30.28 -17.23 28.45
CA LEU A 44 29.14 -16.98 29.33
C LEU A 44 29.33 -17.60 30.71
N GLN A 45 29.86 -18.82 30.80
CA GLN A 45 30.14 -19.48 32.07
C GLN A 45 31.22 -18.76 32.87
N GLU A 46 32.26 -18.24 32.23
CA GLU A 46 33.27 -17.42 32.91
C GLU A 46 32.67 -16.09 33.38
N ALA A 47 31.87 -15.42 32.55
CA ALA A 47 31.19 -14.18 32.95
C ALA A 47 30.19 -14.42 34.09
N ALA A 48 29.51 -15.57 34.10
CA ALA A 48 28.59 -15.99 35.15
C ALA A 48 29.31 -16.50 36.42
N GLY A 49 30.52 -17.04 36.30
CA GLY A 49 31.38 -17.45 37.42
C GLY A 49 32.11 -16.27 38.08
N GLN A 50 32.33 -15.18 37.34
CA GLN A 50 32.84 -13.91 37.87
C GLN A 50 31.74 -13.00 38.41
N SER A 51 30.46 -13.29 38.14
CA SER A 51 29.36 -12.74 38.93
C SER A 51 29.30 -13.46 40.27
N ASN A 52 30.08 -12.93 41.22
CA ASN A 52 29.83 -13.11 42.64
C ASN A 52 28.33 -12.92 42.89
N GLU A 53 27.67 -13.95 43.38
CA GLU A 53 26.27 -13.89 43.77
C GLU A 53 26.11 -12.89 44.92
N ALA A 54 25.05 -12.07 44.85
CA ALA A 54 24.62 -11.06 45.81
C ALA A 54 25.40 -9.71 45.83
N GLU A 55 25.11 -8.87 44.85
CA GLU A 55 24.13 -7.80 45.09
C GLU A 55 23.62 -7.39 43.70
N ALA A 56 22.38 -7.77 43.38
CA ALA A 56 21.66 -7.00 42.38
C ALA A 56 21.72 -5.57 42.91
N PRO A 57 22.36 -4.58 42.24
CA PRO A 57 22.16 -3.20 42.63
C PRO A 57 20.65 -3.05 42.72
N PRO A 58 20.12 -2.41 43.80
CA PRO A 58 18.68 -2.24 43.91
C PRO A 58 18.27 -1.76 42.54
N VAL A 59 17.42 -2.54 41.86
CA VAL A 59 16.78 -2.06 40.67
C VAL A 59 15.88 -1.01 41.26
N VAL A 60 16.45 0.18 41.48
CA VAL A 60 15.74 1.41 41.58
C VAL A 60 15.13 1.43 40.20
N HIS A 61 13.94 0.83 40.11
CA HIS A 61 12.93 1.31 39.21
C HIS A 61 12.80 2.75 39.62
N ASP A 62 13.66 3.56 39.02
CA ASP A 62 13.56 4.98 39.05
C ASP A 62 12.25 5.20 38.30
N THR A 63 11.17 5.22 39.07
CA THR A 63 9.87 5.72 38.67
C THR A 63 9.94 7.23 38.53
N THR A 64 11.13 7.77 38.20
CA THR A 64 11.25 8.79 37.19
C THR A 64 10.49 8.31 35.96
N HIS A 65 9.17 8.55 36.00
CA HIS A 65 8.34 8.68 34.82
C HIS A 65 9.14 9.52 33.86
N ALA A 66 9.73 8.87 32.84
CA ALA A 66 10.42 9.56 31.77
C ALA A 66 9.49 10.71 31.35
N PRO A 67 9.99 11.97 31.31
CA PRO A 67 9.13 13.10 30.99
C PRO A 67 8.39 12.72 29.73
N ARG A 68 7.06 12.89 29.72
CA ARG A 68 6.23 12.61 28.54
C ARG A 68 6.77 13.48 27.42
N GLN A 69 7.71 12.92 26.65
CA GLN A 69 8.33 13.62 25.54
C GLN A 69 7.22 13.82 24.54
N GLY A 70 6.85 15.09 24.34
CA GLY A 70 5.91 15.48 23.30
C GLY A 70 6.41 15.02 21.92
N PHE A 71 5.58 15.25 20.91
CA PHE A 71 5.89 14.83 19.55
C PHE A 71 7.23 15.44 19.08
N SER A 72 8.23 14.58 18.88
CA SER A 72 9.57 15.01 18.42
C SER A 72 9.67 14.84 16.91
N LEU A 73 9.70 15.95 16.19
CA LEU A 73 9.82 15.97 14.72
C LEU A 73 11.12 15.31 14.23
N ARG A 74 12.21 15.45 14.98
CA ARG A 74 13.47 14.75 14.69
C ARG A 74 13.31 13.24 14.76
N ARG A 75 12.58 12.75 15.78
CA ARG A 75 12.34 11.31 15.97
C ARG A 75 11.39 10.77 14.89
N LEU A 76 10.32 11.50 14.59
CA LEU A 76 9.42 11.20 13.47
C LEU A 76 10.22 11.06 12.17
N PHE A 77 11.01 12.07 11.81
CA PHE A 77 11.76 12.06 10.55
C PHE A 77 12.77 10.91 10.49
N SER A 78 13.42 10.58 11.61
CA SER A 78 14.32 9.42 11.66
C SER A 78 13.61 8.09 11.42
N TYR A 79 12.41 7.90 11.98
CA TYR A 79 11.61 6.70 11.75
C TYR A 79 11.04 6.67 10.34
N SER A 80 10.43 7.76 9.87
CA SER A 80 9.89 7.86 8.52
C SER A 80 10.98 7.63 7.46
N ARG A 81 12.19 8.14 7.66
CA ARG A 81 13.32 7.90 6.76
C ARG A 81 13.74 6.44 6.73
N ARG A 82 13.72 5.75 7.89
CA ARG A 82 14.08 4.34 7.99
C ARG A 82 13.04 3.45 7.31
N GLU A 83 11.76 3.69 7.59
CA GLU A 83 10.64 2.99 6.95
C GLU A 83 10.58 3.27 5.43
N ALA A 84 10.86 4.50 4.98
CA ALA A 84 10.90 4.82 3.56
C ALA A 84 12.01 4.08 2.80
N LEU A 85 13.16 3.85 3.44
CA LEU A 85 14.23 3.05 2.84
C LEU A 85 13.87 1.57 2.76
N GLU A 86 13.14 1.04 3.74
CA GLU A 86 12.63 -0.33 3.73
C GLU A 86 11.56 -0.50 2.64
N LEU A 87 10.61 0.43 2.54
CA LEU A 87 9.60 0.46 1.47
C LEU A 87 10.22 0.58 0.08
N ARG A 88 11.27 1.40 -0.09
CA ARG A 88 11.98 1.55 -1.37
C ARG A 88 12.73 0.28 -1.79
N ARG A 89 13.13 -0.57 -0.83
CA ARG A 89 13.79 -1.85 -1.09
C ARG A 89 12.83 -3.01 -1.33
N ASP A 90 11.54 -2.83 -1.08
CA ASP A 90 10.49 -3.81 -1.39
C ASP A 90 9.84 -3.47 -2.75
N PRO A 91 10.35 -4.02 -3.87
CA PRO A 91 9.81 -3.73 -5.19
C PRO A 91 8.38 -4.22 -5.34
N VAL A 92 8.00 -5.34 -4.71
CA VAL A 92 6.68 -5.96 -4.84
C VAL A 92 5.60 -5.06 -4.25
N ARG A 93 5.84 -4.52 -3.05
CA ARG A 93 4.91 -3.58 -2.43
C ARG A 93 4.78 -2.29 -3.25
N SER A 94 5.89 -1.77 -3.76
CA SER A 94 5.88 -0.54 -4.58
C SER A 94 5.13 -0.73 -5.90
N THR A 95 5.31 -1.87 -6.57
CA THR A 95 4.65 -2.16 -7.85
C THR A 95 3.18 -2.44 -7.66
N LEU A 96 2.76 -3.17 -6.62
CA LEU A 96 1.35 -3.39 -6.30
C LEU A 96 0.62 -2.05 -6.10
N ALA A 97 1.19 -1.15 -5.29
CA ALA A 97 0.59 0.15 -5.01
C ALA A 97 0.51 1.05 -6.26
N LEU A 98 1.56 1.07 -7.07
CA LEU A 98 1.62 1.90 -8.28
C LEU A 98 0.71 1.34 -9.38
N MET A 99 0.74 0.03 -9.61
CA MET A 99 -0.11 -0.66 -10.59
C MET A 99 -1.59 -0.50 -10.23
N GLY A 100 -1.96 -0.71 -8.97
CA GLY A 100 -3.33 -0.52 -8.50
C GLY A 100 -3.84 0.89 -8.74
N THR A 101 -2.99 1.90 -8.50
CA THR A 101 -3.33 3.31 -8.72
C THR A 101 -3.49 3.63 -10.21
N VAL A 102 -2.60 3.11 -11.07
CA VAL A 102 -2.69 3.28 -12.53
C VAL A 102 -3.96 2.62 -13.07
N ILE A 103 -4.26 1.39 -12.65
CA ILE A 103 -5.49 0.69 -13.03
C ILE A 103 -6.72 1.49 -12.58
N LEU A 104 -6.75 1.96 -11.34
CA LEU A 104 -7.86 2.78 -10.84
C LEU A 104 -8.03 4.07 -11.64
N MET A 105 -6.93 4.75 -11.98
CA MET A 105 -6.95 5.96 -12.82
C MET A 105 -7.51 5.66 -14.21
N LEU A 106 -7.11 4.55 -14.83
CA LEU A 106 -7.63 4.12 -16.14
C LEU A 106 -9.12 3.78 -16.06
N ILE A 107 -9.56 3.05 -15.04
CA ILE A 107 -10.97 2.71 -14.85
C ILE A 107 -11.80 3.99 -14.68
N MET A 108 -11.35 4.92 -13.84
CA MET A 108 -12.07 6.17 -13.59
C MET A 108 -12.09 7.07 -14.83
N GLY A 109 -10.95 7.20 -15.53
CA GLY A 109 -10.86 7.98 -16.77
C GLY A 109 -11.70 7.39 -17.90
N TYR A 110 -11.67 6.07 -18.08
CA TYR A 110 -12.51 5.38 -19.06
C TYR A 110 -13.99 5.46 -18.70
N GLY A 111 -14.33 5.34 -17.41
CA GLY A 111 -15.70 5.49 -16.92
C GLY A 111 -16.29 6.88 -17.20
N ILE A 112 -15.49 7.95 -17.04
CA ILE A 112 -15.89 9.32 -17.41
C ILE A 112 -16.04 9.47 -18.93
N SER A 113 -15.15 8.84 -19.72
CA SER A 113 -15.21 8.91 -21.18
C SER A 113 -16.38 8.13 -21.79
N MET A 114 -16.98 7.19 -21.06
CA MET A 114 -18.21 6.51 -21.45
C MET A 114 -19.49 7.25 -21.00
N ASP A 115 -19.38 8.48 -20.49
CA ASP A 115 -20.58 9.30 -20.25
C ASP A 115 -21.35 9.46 -21.57
N VAL A 116 -22.67 9.25 -21.52
CA VAL A 116 -23.48 9.09 -22.72
C VAL A 116 -23.84 10.47 -23.27
N GLU A 117 -22.89 11.10 -23.93
CA GLU A 117 -23.13 12.26 -24.77
C GLU A 117 -23.69 11.79 -26.11
N ASN A 118 -24.69 12.50 -26.66
CA ASN A 118 -25.31 12.24 -27.97
C ASN A 118 -26.37 11.11 -28.04
N LEU A 119 -27.25 11.00 -27.05
CA LEU A 119 -28.40 10.11 -27.11
C LEU A 119 -29.38 10.55 -28.20
N ARG A 120 -29.52 9.74 -29.25
CA ARG A 120 -30.48 10.00 -30.33
C ARG A 120 -31.90 9.74 -29.82
N PHE A 121 -32.78 10.73 -29.89
CA PHE A 121 -34.19 10.57 -29.52
C PHE A 121 -35.13 11.05 -30.62
N ALA A 122 -36.32 10.47 -30.67
CA ALA A 122 -37.41 10.88 -31.54
C ALA A 122 -38.72 10.80 -30.73
N VAL A 123 -39.63 11.74 -30.93
CA VAL A 123 -40.90 11.79 -30.18
C VAL A 123 -42.05 11.41 -31.10
N LEU A 124 -42.96 10.58 -30.57
CA LEU A 124 -44.28 10.29 -31.16
C LEU A 124 -45.35 11.01 -30.33
N ASP A 125 -45.72 12.21 -30.77
CA ASP A 125 -46.72 13.04 -30.06
C ASP A 125 -48.12 12.80 -30.61
N ARG A 126 -48.98 12.15 -29.81
CA ARG A 126 -50.40 11.92 -30.15
C ARG A 126 -51.33 13.03 -29.68
N ASP A 127 -50.95 13.72 -28.62
CA ASP A 127 -51.79 14.72 -27.95
C ASP A 127 -51.64 16.09 -28.62
N GLN A 128 -50.46 16.37 -29.21
CA GLN A 128 -50.15 17.61 -29.93
C GLN A 128 -50.45 18.89 -29.13
N THR A 129 -50.52 18.77 -27.80
CA THR A 129 -50.82 19.88 -26.91
C THR A 129 -49.60 20.76 -26.69
N VAL A 130 -49.85 22.02 -26.32
CA VAL A 130 -48.79 22.98 -25.96
C VAL A 130 -47.90 22.41 -24.84
N SER A 131 -48.48 21.68 -23.89
CA SER A 131 -47.74 20.98 -22.84
C SER A 131 -46.79 19.93 -23.40
N SER A 132 -47.25 19.06 -24.32
CA SER A 132 -46.43 18.02 -24.96
C SER A 132 -45.26 18.60 -25.76
N GLN A 133 -45.52 19.70 -26.48
CA GLN A 133 -44.49 20.43 -27.23
C GLN A 133 -43.46 21.08 -26.30
N ALA A 134 -43.90 21.67 -25.19
CA ALA A 134 -43.00 22.27 -24.20
C ALA A 134 -42.05 21.24 -23.57
N TRP A 135 -42.52 20.02 -23.31
CA TRP A 135 -41.68 18.91 -22.85
C TRP A 135 -40.63 18.51 -23.87
N THR A 136 -41.01 18.40 -25.14
CA THR A 136 -40.09 18.06 -26.24
C THR A 136 -38.99 19.10 -26.40
N LEU A 137 -39.35 20.39 -26.36
CA LEU A 137 -38.41 21.52 -26.41
C LEU A 137 -37.43 21.53 -25.23
N ASN A 138 -37.87 21.14 -24.03
CA ASN A 138 -36.99 21.05 -22.88
C ASN A 138 -35.93 19.95 -23.07
N LEU A 139 -36.32 18.82 -23.69
CA LEU A 139 -35.44 17.70 -23.96
C LEU A 139 -34.41 18.03 -25.06
N SER A 140 -34.84 18.68 -26.15
CA SER A 140 -33.96 19.09 -27.25
C SER A 140 -32.99 20.22 -26.87
N GLY A 141 -33.31 21.00 -25.85
CA GLY A 141 -32.43 22.04 -25.31
C GLY A 141 -31.20 21.52 -24.56
N SER A 142 -31.11 20.21 -24.29
CA SER A 142 -29.99 19.62 -23.56
C SER A 142 -28.88 19.13 -24.50
N ARG A 143 -27.63 19.23 -24.04
CA ARG A 143 -26.42 18.73 -24.71
C ARG A 143 -26.30 17.19 -24.77
N TYR A 144 -27.16 16.47 -24.05
CA TYR A 144 -27.15 15.01 -24.01
C TYR A 144 -28.01 14.37 -25.12
N PHE A 145 -28.94 15.12 -25.71
CA PHE A 145 -29.94 14.57 -26.62
C PHE A 145 -29.82 15.16 -28.02
N ILE A 146 -29.80 14.30 -29.03
CA ILE A 146 -29.86 14.70 -30.45
C ILE A 146 -31.25 14.39 -30.98
N GLU A 147 -32.00 15.44 -31.29
CA GLU A 147 -33.34 15.33 -31.88
C GLU A 147 -33.26 14.75 -33.30
N GLN A 148 -34.04 13.69 -33.54
CA GLN A 148 -34.27 13.08 -34.84
C GLN A 148 -35.65 13.48 -35.36
N PRO A 149 -35.94 13.33 -36.67
CA PRO A 149 -37.25 13.67 -37.22
C PRO A 149 -38.39 13.02 -36.42
N PRO A 150 -39.48 13.74 -36.11
CA PRO A 150 -40.56 13.22 -35.28
C PRO A 150 -41.18 11.96 -35.90
N LEU A 151 -41.73 11.11 -35.05
CA LEU A 151 -42.40 9.87 -35.45
C LEU A 151 -43.85 10.17 -35.82
N THR A 152 -44.32 9.54 -36.89
CA THR A 152 -45.69 9.73 -37.39
C THR A 152 -46.60 8.55 -37.07
N SER A 153 -46.04 7.36 -36.81
CA SER A 153 -46.82 6.15 -36.52
C SER A 153 -46.07 5.13 -35.66
N TYR A 154 -46.82 4.16 -35.11
CA TYR A 154 -46.24 3.04 -34.36
C TYR A 154 -45.42 2.11 -35.27
N ASP A 155 -45.85 1.89 -36.50
CA ASP A 155 -45.10 1.09 -37.48
C ASP A 155 -43.74 1.75 -37.84
N GLU A 156 -43.66 3.08 -37.77
CA GLU A 156 -42.41 3.81 -37.94
C GLU A 156 -41.51 3.70 -36.71
N LEU A 157 -42.09 3.78 -35.51
CA LEU A 157 -41.39 3.57 -34.24
C LEU A 157 -40.73 2.19 -34.21
N ASP A 158 -41.49 1.13 -34.50
CA ASP A 158 -40.99 -0.26 -34.49
C ASP A 158 -39.88 -0.46 -35.53
N ARG A 159 -40.04 0.11 -36.73
CA ARG A 159 -39.01 0.07 -37.78
C ARG A 159 -37.72 0.76 -37.33
N ARG A 160 -37.81 1.93 -36.69
CA ARG A 160 -36.62 2.68 -36.24
C ARG A 160 -35.94 2.02 -35.04
N ILE A 161 -36.69 1.43 -34.11
CA ILE A 161 -36.13 0.63 -33.01
C ILE A 161 -35.38 -0.59 -33.56
N ALA A 162 -35.99 -1.32 -34.49
CA ALA A 162 -35.36 -2.48 -35.15
C ALA A 162 -34.16 -2.11 -36.04
N ALA A 163 -34.09 -0.88 -36.54
CA ALA A 163 -32.92 -0.35 -37.26
C ALA A 163 -31.80 0.07 -36.29
N CYS A 164 -32.13 0.66 -35.14
CA CYS A 164 -31.16 1.15 -34.16
C CYS A 164 -30.39 0.01 -33.48
N GLY A 165 -31.04 -1.12 -33.20
CA GLY A 165 -30.39 -2.31 -32.62
C GLY A 165 -29.33 -2.98 -33.50
N ARG A 166 -29.23 -2.62 -34.79
CA ARG A 166 -28.25 -3.18 -35.74
C ARG A 166 -26.97 -2.34 -35.91
N TYR A 167 -26.87 -1.16 -35.28
CA TYR A 167 -25.74 -0.24 -35.43
C TYR A 167 -24.61 -0.40 -34.39
N HIS A 168 -24.65 -1.43 -33.52
CA HIS A 168 -23.60 -1.70 -32.51
C HIS A 168 -22.48 -2.63 -33.02
N GLY A 169 -22.00 -2.42 -34.25
CA GLY A 169 -20.98 -3.26 -34.88
C GLY A 169 -19.99 -2.51 -35.77
N GLY A 170 -19.63 -1.27 -35.43
CA GLY A 170 -18.70 -0.49 -36.26
C GLY A 170 -18.15 0.75 -35.58
N ASN A 171 -17.18 0.54 -34.69
CA ASN A 171 -15.93 1.28 -34.44
C ASN A 171 -15.51 1.13 -32.98
#